data_AF-A0A9D1AWP5-F1
#
_entry.id   AF-A0A9D1AWP5-F1
#
_cell.length_a   1.000
_cell.length_b   1.000
_cell.length_c   1.000
_cell.angle_alpha   90.00
_cell.angle_beta   90.00
_cell.angle_gamma   90.00
#
_symmetry.space_group_name_H-M   'P 1'
#
loop_
_entity.id
_entity.type
_entity.pdbx_description
1 polymer ?
#
loop_
_entity_poly.entity_id
_entity_poly.type
_entity_poly.pdbx_seq_one_letter_code
_entity_poly.pdbx_strand_id
1 'polypeptide(L)'
;MEQTGENEFSLSRATLDKTIGSLNGLSRMGSVIPYMEDGAFSGFKLSMVRRSGIAGKLGLQSGDILTTVNGSELDSPEAATEAFSSIKGADRFCFGITRGGSPTELCYEVE
;
A
#
# COMPACT_ATOMS: atom_id res chain seq x y z
N MET A 1 -3.21 14.62 5.09
CA MET A 1 -2.40 13.50 5.60
C MET A 1 -1.29 14.13 6.39
N GLU A 2 -1.15 13.68 7.63
CA GLU A 2 -0.16 14.15 8.57
C GLU A 2 0.65 12.94 9.05
N GLN A 3 1.96 13.09 9.16
CA GLN A 3 2.80 12.05 9.75
C GLN A 3 2.76 12.23 11.27
N THR A 4 2.22 11.23 11.97
CA THR A 4 2.06 11.23 13.42
C THR A 4 3.20 10.50 14.14
N GLY A 5 3.99 9.71 13.41
CA GLY A 5 5.16 8.99 13.92
C GLY A 5 6.12 8.50 12.83
N GLU A 6 7.18 7.81 13.20
CA GLU A 6 8.10 7.14 12.27
C GLU A 6 7.35 5.94 11.66
N ASN A 7 6.70 6.14 10.51
CA ASN A 7 5.80 5.18 9.82
C ASN A 7 4.33 5.15 10.27
N GLU A 8 3.91 6.14 11.05
CA GLU A 8 2.51 6.33 11.42
C GLU A 8 1.96 7.60 10.77
N PHE A 9 0.77 7.50 10.21
CA PHE A 9 0.15 8.59 9.48
C PHE A 9 -1.34 8.69 9.79
N SER A 10 -1.87 9.91 9.77
CA SER A 10 -3.31 10.15 9.75
C SER A 10 -3.78 10.60 8.36
N LEU A 11 -4.91 10.05 7.88
CA LEU A 11 -5.60 10.47 6.68
C LEU A 11 -7.10 10.60 6.91
N SER A 12 -7.73 11.58 6.26
CA SER A 12 -9.18 11.70 6.32
C SER A 12 -9.87 10.62 5.46
N ARG A 13 -11.05 10.13 5.86
CA ARG A 13 -11.88 9.19 5.09
C ARG A 13 -12.07 9.61 3.63
N ALA A 14 -12.35 10.89 3.41
CA ALA A 14 -12.51 11.45 2.06
C ALA A 14 -11.25 11.30 1.18
N THR A 15 -10.07 11.29 1.79
CA THR A 15 -8.80 11.03 1.09
C THR A 15 -8.68 9.55 0.74
N LEU A 16 -9.07 8.65 1.66
CA LEU A 16 -9.08 7.21 1.44
C LEU A 16 -10.04 6.79 0.32
N ASP A 17 -11.28 7.28 0.34
CA ASP A 17 -12.29 6.99 -0.68
C ASP A 17 -11.87 7.46 -2.07
N LYS A 18 -11.32 8.68 -2.16
CA LYS A 18 -10.77 9.20 -3.42
C LYS A 18 -9.56 8.40 -3.92
N THR A 19 -8.87 7.72 -3.01
CA THR A 19 -7.65 6.95 -3.24
C THR A 19 -7.94 5.52 -3.70
N ILE A 20 -8.80 4.79 -2.99
CA ILE A 20 -9.12 3.39 -3.23
C ILE A 20 -10.34 3.21 -4.16
N GLY A 21 -11.24 4.20 -4.21
CA GLY A 21 -12.50 4.13 -4.96
C GLY A 21 -12.38 4.33 -6.47
N SER A 22 -11.22 4.74 -6.99
CA SER A 22 -11.01 4.93 -8.42
C SER A 22 -9.94 3.99 -8.96
N LEU A 23 -10.36 2.99 -9.74
CA LEU A 23 -9.47 2.16 -10.57
C LEU A 23 -8.56 3.02 -11.47
N ASN A 24 -9.04 4.18 -11.94
CA ASN A 24 -8.23 5.18 -12.67
C ASN A 24 -7.18 5.91 -11.80
N GLY A 25 -7.38 5.94 -10.48
CA GLY A 25 -6.43 6.44 -9.49
C GLY A 25 -5.29 5.45 -9.25
N LEU A 26 -5.61 4.14 -9.25
CA LEU A 26 -4.63 3.06 -9.11
C LEU A 26 -3.60 3.07 -10.25
N SER A 27 -4.05 3.30 -11.49
CA SER A 27 -3.19 3.49 -12.67
C SER A 27 -2.26 4.71 -12.58
N ARG A 28 -2.53 5.65 -11.65
CA ARG A 28 -1.69 6.84 -11.37
C ARG A 28 -0.81 6.68 -10.14
N MET A 29 -0.94 5.58 -9.39
CA MET A 29 -0.10 5.29 -8.23
C MET A 29 1.33 4.89 -8.62
N GLY A 30 1.46 4.31 -9.80
CA GLY A 30 2.68 3.71 -10.33
C GLY A 30 2.33 2.41 -11.06
N SER A 31 3.35 1.72 -11.54
CA SER A 31 3.20 0.34 -11.98
C SER A 31 3.33 -0.58 -10.78
N VAL A 32 2.25 -1.29 -10.47
CA VAL A 32 2.26 -2.40 -9.52
C VAL A 32 2.51 -3.67 -10.32
N ILE A 33 3.60 -4.38 -10.02
CA ILE A 33 3.96 -5.61 -10.72
C ILE A 33 4.08 -6.76 -9.71
N PRO A 34 3.66 -7.99 -10.06
CA PRO A 34 3.97 -9.18 -9.28
C PRO A 34 5.45 -9.27 -8.94
N TYR A 35 5.76 -9.52 -7.68
CA TYR A 35 7.11 -9.80 -7.22
C TYR A 35 7.21 -11.28 -6.90
N MET A 36 8.19 -11.95 -7.50
CA MET A 36 8.47 -13.35 -7.26
C MET A 36 9.82 -13.45 -6.55
N GLU A 37 9.87 -14.24 -5.49
CA GLU A 37 11.07 -14.56 -4.73
C GLU A 37 11.18 -16.08 -4.64
N ASP A 38 12.36 -16.63 -4.95
CA ASP A 38 12.61 -18.08 -5.00
C ASP A 38 11.57 -18.89 -5.82
N GLY A 39 10.97 -18.27 -6.84
CA GLY A 39 9.97 -18.90 -7.70
C GLY A 39 8.54 -18.90 -7.15
N ALA A 40 8.32 -18.34 -5.95
CA ALA A 40 7.01 -18.13 -5.36
C ALA A 40 6.61 -16.65 -5.43
N PHE A 41 5.30 -16.38 -5.43
CA PHE A 41 4.79 -15.02 -5.34
C PHE A 41 5.05 -14.49 -3.93
N SER A 42 5.73 -13.36 -3.83
CA SER A 42 6.20 -12.78 -2.56
C SER A 42 5.74 -11.33 -2.39
N GLY A 43 4.71 -10.92 -3.13
CA GLY A 43 4.10 -9.59 -3.01
C GLY A 43 4.03 -8.82 -4.31
N PHE A 44 3.88 -7.51 -4.16
CA PHE A 44 3.76 -6.58 -5.28
C PHE A 44 4.84 -5.50 -5.21
N LYS A 45 5.68 -5.44 -6.23
CA LYS A 45 6.68 -4.38 -6.35
C LYS A 45 6.06 -3.12 -6.92
N LEU A 46 6.28 -2.01 -6.23
CA LEU A 46 5.91 -0.68 -6.69
C LEU A 46 7.02 -0.09 -7.55
N SER A 47 6.67 0.34 -8.76
CA SER A 47 7.58 1.00 -9.69
C SER A 47 6.96 2.30 -10.22
N MET A 48 7.80 3.26 -10.59
CA MET A 48 7.37 4.58 -11.08
C MET A 48 6.36 5.29 -10.15
N VAL A 49 6.54 5.15 -8.84
CA VAL A 49 5.74 5.83 -7.83
C VAL A 49 6.02 7.33 -7.90
N ARG A 50 4.98 8.11 -8.24
CA ARG A 50 5.06 9.57 -8.25
C ARG A 50 4.85 10.07 -6.83
N ARG A 51 5.76 10.93 -6.33
CA ARG A 51 5.63 11.54 -4.99
C ARG A 51 4.32 12.31 -4.80
N SER A 52 3.82 12.97 -5.85
CA SER A 52 2.52 13.67 -5.84
C SER A 52 1.33 12.72 -5.99
N GLY A 53 1.59 11.48 -6.41
CA GLY A 53 0.60 10.42 -6.54
C GLY A 53 0.24 9.82 -5.19
N ILE A 54 -0.80 9.01 -5.19
CA ILE A 54 -1.40 8.45 -3.98
C ILE A 54 -0.40 7.57 -3.20
N ALA A 55 0.31 6.66 -3.87
CA ALA A 55 1.32 5.83 -3.22
C ALA A 55 2.42 6.69 -2.57
N GLY A 56 2.87 7.74 -3.27
CA GLY A 56 3.82 8.71 -2.70
C GLY A 56 3.28 9.47 -1.48
N LYS A 57 1.99 9.82 -1.48
CA LYS A 57 1.34 10.43 -0.32
C LYS A 57 1.31 9.48 0.86
N LEU A 58 1.03 8.20 0.64
CA LEU A 58 1.11 7.15 1.64
C LEU A 58 2.56 6.88 2.12
N GLY A 59 3.57 7.60 1.63
CA GLY A 59 4.96 7.36 2.01
C GLY A 59 5.56 6.11 1.35
N LEU A 60 4.84 5.48 0.43
CA LEU A 60 5.37 4.43 -0.44
C LEU A 60 6.29 5.03 -1.50
N GLN A 61 7.28 4.24 -1.90
CA GLN A 61 8.39 4.65 -2.76
C GLN A 61 8.56 3.64 -3.88
N SER A 62 9.22 4.08 -4.96
CA SER A 62 9.60 3.15 -6.02
C SER A 62 10.66 2.19 -5.49
N GLY A 63 10.45 0.89 -5.73
CA GLY A 63 11.31 -0.17 -5.21
C GLY A 63 10.76 -0.85 -3.96
N ASP A 64 9.71 -0.31 -3.32
CA ASP A 64 9.02 -1.00 -2.25
C ASP A 64 8.33 -2.26 -2.77
N ILE A 65 8.34 -3.30 -1.95
CA ILE A 65 7.59 -4.53 -2.19
C ILE A 65 6.51 -4.61 -1.13
N LEU A 66 5.24 -4.47 -1.51
CA LEU A 66 4.10 -4.73 -0.62
C LEU A 66 3.98 -6.22 -0.38
N THR A 67 4.10 -6.64 0.88
CA THR A 67 4.04 -8.05 1.28
C THR A 67 2.77 -8.37 2.07
N THR A 68 2.25 -7.42 2.85
CA THR A 68 1.03 -7.61 3.62
C THR A 68 0.14 -6.38 3.68
N VAL A 69 -1.15 -6.59 3.94
CA VAL A 69 -2.14 -5.55 4.26
C VAL A 69 -2.95 -6.01 5.46
N ASN A 70 -2.98 -5.24 6.53
CA ASN A 70 -3.69 -5.61 7.77
C ASN A 70 -3.31 -6.99 8.31
N GLY A 71 -2.05 -7.41 8.10
CA GLY A 71 -1.56 -8.73 8.47
C GLY A 71 -1.90 -9.86 7.49
N SER A 72 -2.73 -9.62 6.47
CA SER A 72 -2.98 -10.57 5.40
C SER A 72 -1.85 -10.55 4.37
N GLU A 73 -1.34 -11.72 4.02
CA GLU A 73 -0.30 -11.88 3.00
C GLU A 73 -0.82 -11.52 1.62
N LEU A 74 0.06 -10.91 0.82
CA LEU A 74 -0.20 -10.59 -0.57
C LEU A 74 0.52 -11.62 -1.45
N ASP A 75 0.18 -12.89 -1.32
CA ASP A 75 0.79 -13.98 -2.09
C ASP A 75 0.08 -14.23 -3.45
N SER A 76 -1.05 -13.57 -3.71
CA SER A 76 -1.87 -13.82 -4.89
C SER A 76 -2.67 -12.57 -5.31
N PRO A 77 -3.08 -12.44 -6.59
CA PRO A 77 -4.00 -11.37 -7.03
C PRO A 77 -5.34 -11.36 -6.30
N GLU A 78 -5.85 -12.54 -5.94
CA GLU A 78 -7.07 -12.73 -5.17
C GLU A 78 -6.90 -12.17 -3.75
N ALA A 79 -5.80 -12.55 -3.07
CA ALA A 79 -5.43 -12.04 -1.75
C ALA A 79 -5.30 -10.52 -1.75
N ALA A 80 -4.70 -9.93 -2.80
CA ALA A 80 -4.64 -8.48 -2.95
C ALA A 80 -6.02 -7.83 -3.04
N THR A 81 -6.92 -8.40 -3.82
CA THR A 81 -8.28 -7.87 -3.99
C THR A 81 -9.05 -7.87 -2.67
N GLU A 82 -8.92 -8.95 -1.88
CA GLU A 82 -9.53 -9.08 -0.57
C GLU A 82 -8.91 -8.09 0.44
N ALA A 83 -7.58 -8.04 0.49
CA ALA A 83 -6.82 -7.09 1.30
C ALA A 83 -7.23 -5.63 1.06
N PHE A 84 -7.29 -5.19 -0.21
CA PHE A 84 -7.71 -3.83 -0.55
C PHE A 84 -9.17 -3.56 -0.21
N SER A 85 -10.03 -4.59 -0.27
CA SER A 85 -11.43 -4.46 0.14
C SER A 85 -11.56 -4.22 1.65
N SER A 86 -10.68 -4.82 2.46
CA SER A 86 -10.66 -4.59 3.92
C SER A 86 -10.38 -3.13 4.30
N ILE A 87 -9.62 -2.40 3.46
CA ILE A 87 -9.23 -1.01 3.73
C ILE A 87 -10.43 -0.05 3.61
N LYS A 88 -11.37 -0.30 2.68
CA LYS A 88 -12.45 0.66 2.34
C LYS A 88 -13.34 1.05 3.52
N GLY A 89 -13.43 0.21 4.54
CA GLY A 89 -14.22 0.47 5.75
C GLY A 89 -13.41 0.56 7.04
N ALA A 90 -12.08 0.51 6.95
CA ALA A 90 -11.23 0.46 8.14
C ALA A 90 -10.95 1.86 8.71
N ASP A 91 -10.98 1.98 10.03
CA ASP A 91 -10.51 3.15 10.78
C ASP A 91 -9.00 3.17 10.96
N ARG A 92 -8.36 2.02 10.75
CA ARG A 92 -6.90 1.89 10.70
C ARG A 92 -6.53 0.80 9.72
N PHE A 93 -5.49 1.03 8.95
CA PHE A 93 -4.87 -0.04 8.16
C PHE A 93 -3.36 0.04 8.19
N CYS A 94 -2.69 -1.10 8.01
CA CYS A 94 -1.23 -1.16 7.95
C CYS A 94 -0.77 -1.92 6.71
N PHE A 95 0.29 -1.43 6.06
CA PHE A 95 0.98 -2.10 4.97
C PHE A 95 2.31 -2.65 5.47
N GLY A 96 2.52 -3.95 5.33
CA GLY A 96 3.85 -4.54 5.39
C GLY A 96 4.54 -4.34 4.04
N ILE A 97 5.71 -3.73 4.08
CA ILE A 97 6.55 -3.52 2.90
C ILE A 97 7.97 -4.00 3.16
N THR A 98 8.68 -4.35 2.09
CA THR A 98 10.13 -4.48 2.10
C THR A 98 10.73 -3.32 1.33
N ARG A 99 11.52 -2.48 2.02
CA ARG A 99 12.21 -1.31 1.45
C ARG A 99 13.71 -1.52 1.53
N GLY A 100 14.39 -1.59 0.38
CA GLY A 100 15.84 -1.83 0.34
C GLY A 100 16.27 -3.14 1.02
N GLY A 101 15.41 -4.15 1.02
CA GLY A 101 15.64 -5.45 1.68
C GLY A 101 15.31 -5.49 3.17
N SER A 102 14.86 -4.37 3.76
CA SER A 102 14.43 -4.32 5.17
C SER A 102 12.90 -4.33 5.26
N PRO A 103 12.30 -5.21 6.08
CA PRO A 103 10.87 -5.15 6.35
C PRO A 103 10.54 -3.86 7.10
N THR A 104 9.42 -3.23 6.74
CA THR A 104 8.91 -2.01 7.34
C THR A 104 7.39 -2.08 7.33
N GLU A 105 6.77 -1.60 8.40
CA GLU A 105 5.31 -1.48 8.46
C GLU A 105 4.92 -0.01 8.41
N LEU A 106 3.99 0.34 7.52
CA LEU A 106 3.41 1.67 7.45
C LEU A 106 1.97 1.59 7.93
N CYS A 107 1.65 2.25 9.03
CA CYS A 107 0.30 2.26 9.60
C CYS A 107 -0.39 3.60 9.40
N TYR A 108 -1.70 3.54 9.15
CA TYR A 108 -2.49 4.71 8.84
C TYR A 108 -3.79 4.71 9.64
N GLU A 109 -4.07 5.78 10.34
CA GLU A 109 -5.33 6.05 11.02
C GLU A 109 -6.24 6.88 10.11
N VAL A 110 -7.52 6.51 10.07
CA VAL A 110 -8.53 7.11 9.19
C VAL A 110 -9.53 7.91 10.03
N GLU A 111 -9.51 9.23 9.85
CA GLU A 111 -10.36 10.19 10.58
C GLU A 111 -11.50 10.79 9.73
#